data_AF-A0AA46DXV5-F1
#
_entry.id   AF-A0AA46DXV5-F1
#
_cell.length_a   1.000
_cell.length_b   1.000
_cell.length_c   1.000
_cell.angle_alpha   90.00
_cell.angle_beta   90.00
_cell.angle_gamma   90.00
#
_symmetry.space_group_name_H-M   'P 1'
#
loop_
_entity.id
_entity.type
_entity.pdbx_description
1 polymer ?
#
loop_
_entity_poly.entity_id
_entity_poly.type
_entity_poly.pdbx_seq_one_letter_code
_entity_poly.pdbx_strand_id
1 'polypeptide(L)'
;MSIIKNKFFYIIIIQVIFFQLLFSNDEYKIEKIIRDNKVIGEKIINLKGDIIKEYLYKEYENDRATILDVISRGKRVKKVAELNIIYNNNKKLFAVERDLKGNINEVSFFYTFENKFIEEKRDGNGKLLQFLEYKDDGSIVDVTEEIISKRILEKLTVTEKNKTKILKSLDSLKLILSKDKKILLAQTLKPLNTAKVAEKDVLISQIVTDSIKEYTKTDFVLVNAGLFQNKIDIGNIYYENIKNILTDHKLYTLNLYGYEIIELFNNISKLPKGHREFPNTANLIWETLKNNIVITINGEPLDKYKLYSLTVNEYIKNGNGVYFKLKDKIFSEIPYKTELIVADYLNTIDIIDDSYILEDRIK
;
A
#
# COMPACT_ATOMS: atom_id res chain seq x y z
N MET A 1 3.84 21.58 -35.34
CA MET A 1 4.06 20.61 -34.24
C MET A 1 3.93 21.26 -32.85
N SER A 2 4.21 22.56 -32.66
CA SER A 2 4.03 23.25 -31.36
C SER A 2 2.58 23.61 -31.00
N ILE A 3 1.71 23.86 -31.99
CA ILE A 3 0.30 24.26 -31.74
C ILE A 3 -0.55 23.12 -31.16
N ILE A 4 -0.24 21.86 -31.49
CA ILE A 4 -0.97 20.67 -31.02
C ILE A 4 -0.64 20.35 -29.56
N LYS A 5 0.65 20.49 -29.16
CA LYS A 5 1.07 20.33 -27.75
C LYS A 5 0.37 21.33 -26.83
N ASN A 6 0.16 22.58 -27.29
CA ASN A 6 -0.54 23.59 -26.51
C ASN A 6 -2.02 23.24 -26.28
N LYS A 7 -2.75 22.72 -27.28
CA LYS A 7 -4.17 22.36 -27.09
C LYS A 7 -4.37 21.19 -26.11
N PHE A 8 -3.51 20.17 -26.17
CA PHE A 8 -3.56 19.03 -25.25
C PHE A 8 -3.25 19.45 -23.81
N PHE A 9 -2.28 20.36 -23.64
CA PHE A 9 -1.92 20.98 -22.36
C PHE A 9 -3.09 21.75 -21.73
N TYR A 10 -3.84 22.53 -22.51
CA TYR A 10 -5.02 23.24 -22.02
C TYR A 10 -6.14 22.28 -21.58
N ILE A 11 -6.35 21.16 -22.26
CA ILE A 11 -7.38 20.18 -21.90
C ILE A 11 -7.04 19.49 -20.56
N ILE A 12 -5.78 19.09 -20.37
CA ILE A 12 -5.31 18.48 -19.12
C ILE A 12 -5.43 19.48 -17.96
N ILE A 13 -5.00 20.74 -18.15
CA ILE A 13 -5.12 21.77 -17.12
C ILE A 13 -6.58 22.04 -16.78
N ILE A 14 -7.46 22.15 -17.77
CA ILE A 14 -8.89 22.38 -17.54
C ILE A 14 -9.51 21.20 -16.76
N GLN A 15 -9.14 19.95 -17.08
CA GLN A 15 -9.65 18.78 -16.37
C GLN A 15 -9.09 18.66 -14.94
N VAL A 16 -7.82 19.01 -14.71
CA VAL A 16 -7.20 19.02 -13.37
C VAL A 16 -7.79 20.13 -12.50
N ILE A 17 -8.02 21.33 -13.05
CA ILE A 17 -8.71 22.43 -12.34
C ILE A 17 -10.16 22.04 -12.05
N PHE A 18 -10.87 21.46 -13.03
CA PHE A 18 -12.24 20.97 -12.86
C PHE A 18 -12.32 19.91 -11.75
N PHE A 19 -11.32 19.03 -11.65
CA PHE A 19 -11.20 18.05 -10.57
C PHE A 19 -10.89 18.69 -9.21
N GLN A 20 -9.96 19.65 -9.15
CA GLN A 20 -9.69 20.38 -7.90
C GLN A 20 -10.94 21.11 -7.38
N LEU A 21 -11.79 21.60 -8.29
CA LEU A 21 -13.06 22.24 -7.97
C LEU A 21 -14.13 21.23 -7.51
N LEU A 22 -14.21 20.04 -8.13
CA LEU A 22 -15.16 18.98 -7.77
C LEU A 22 -14.92 18.36 -6.38
N PHE A 23 -13.70 18.41 -5.87
CA PHE A 23 -13.31 17.78 -4.59
C PHE A 23 -12.87 18.78 -3.51
N SER A 24 -13.04 20.09 -3.75
CA SER A 24 -12.88 21.13 -2.74
C SER A 24 -14.21 21.41 -2.06
N ASN A 25 -14.39 20.98 -0.81
CA ASN A 25 -15.54 21.39 0.02
C ASN A 25 -15.42 22.85 0.56
N ASP A 26 -14.44 23.60 0.07
CA ASP A 26 -14.06 24.92 0.55
C ASP A 26 -14.29 25.95 -0.56
N GLU A 27 -15.42 26.67 -0.48
CA GLU A 27 -15.83 27.70 -1.44
C GLU A 27 -14.78 28.83 -1.56
N TYR A 28 -14.06 29.12 -0.49
CA TYR A 28 -13.03 30.17 -0.47
C TYR A 28 -11.79 29.78 -1.29
N LYS A 29 -11.43 28.48 -1.30
CA LYS A 29 -10.37 27.97 -2.19
C LYS A 29 -10.78 28.02 -3.66
N ILE A 30 -12.06 27.76 -3.96
CA ILE A 30 -12.59 27.82 -5.31
C ILE A 30 -12.50 29.25 -5.86
N GLU A 31 -12.97 30.24 -5.10
CA GLU A 31 -12.87 31.65 -5.50
C GLU A 31 -11.43 32.11 -5.67
N LYS A 32 -10.53 31.68 -4.79
CA LYS A 32 -9.11 32.01 -4.88
C LYS A 32 -8.44 31.41 -6.12
N ILE A 33 -8.69 30.13 -6.44
CA ILE A 33 -8.16 29.46 -7.64
C ILE A 33 -8.65 30.17 -8.91
N ILE A 34 -9.92 30.57 -8.95
CA ILE A 34 -10.49 31.30 -10.10
C ILE A 34 -9.88 32.70 -10.22
N ARG A 35 -9.71 33.42 -9.10
CA ARG A 35 -9.16 34.77 -9.07
C ARG A 35 -7.68 34.82 -9.44
N ASP A 36 -6.90 33.85 -8.99
CA ASP A 36 -5.47 33.77 -9.21
C ASP A 36 -5.13 33.29 -10.65
N ASN A 37 -6.10 32.70 -11.37
CA ASN A 37 -5.96 32.21 -12.75
C ASN A 37 -6.83 32.99 -13.75
N LYS A 38 -6.80 34.32 -13.68
CA LYS A 38 -7.69 35.25 -14.43
C LYS A 38 -7.76 35.00 -15.96
N VAL A 39 -6.64 34.63 -16.58
CA VAL A 39 -6.55 34.32 -18.04
C VAL A 39 -7.26 33.00 -18.41
N ILE A 40 -7.30 32.04 -17.48
CA ILE A 40 -7.95 30.74 -17.65
C ILE A 40 -9.44 30.87 -17.34
N GLY A 41 -9.81 31.66 -16.32
CA GLY A 41 -11.19 31.96 -15.97
C GLY A 41 -12.00 32.62 -17.10
N GLU A 42 -11.45 33.64 -17.76
CA GLU A 42 -12.13 34.30 -18.90
C GLU A 42 -12.30 33.38 -20.12
N LYS A 43 -11.37 32.44 -20.35
CA LYS A 43 -11.48 31.45 -21.43
C LYS A 43 -12.45 30.30 -21.11
N ILE A 44 -12.53 29.88 -19.85
CA ILE A 44 -13.52 28.89 -19.38
C ILE A 44 -14.94 29.44 -19.46
N ILE A 45 -15.15 30.72 -19.13
CA ILE A 45 -16.46 31.38 -19.24
C ILE A 45 -16.91 31.45 -20.71
N ASN A 46 -16.00 31.69 -21.65
CA ASN A 46 -16.32 31.66 -23.09
C ASN A 46 -16.56 30.24 -23.64
N LEU A 47 -16.02 29.19 -23.01
CA LEU A 47 -16.27 27.78 -23.38
C LEU A 47 -17.59 27.23 -22.82
N LYS A 48 -18.20 27.88 -21.82
CA LYS A 48 -19.51 27.49 -21.24
C LYS A 48 -20.67 27.56 -22.24
N GLY A 49 -20.54 28.30 -23.35
CA GLY A 49 -21.62 28.50 -24.33
C GLY A 49 -21.97 27.25 -25.13
N ASP A 50 -20.98 26.57 -25.72
CA ASP A 50 -21.26 25.78 -26.93
C ASP A 50 -20.87 24.29 -26.87
N ILE A 51 -20.09 23.81 -25.88
CA ILE A 51 -19.50 22.45 -25.96
C ILE A 51 -19.93 21.52 -24.81
N ILE A 52 -20.36 22.07 -23.66
CA ILE A 52 -20.53 21.26 -22.44
C ILE A 52 -21.90 20.57 -22.34
N LYS A 53 -22.92 21.03 -23.08
CA LYS A 53 -24.26 20.42 -23.00
C LYS A 53 -24.41 19.08 -23.70
N GLU A 54 -23.56 18.77 -24.68
CA GLU A 54 -23.69 17.52 -25.46
C GLU A 54 -22.89 16.33 -24.89
N TYR A 55 -21.88 16.60 -24.05
CA TYR A 55 -20.95 15.57 -23.57
C TYR A 55 -21.25 15.00 -22.18
N LEU A 56 -22.09 15.67 -21.36
CA LEU A 56 -22.29 15.28 -19.96
C LEU A 56 -23.39 14.23 -19.72
N TYR A 57 -24.12 13.79 -20.76
CA TYR A 57 -25.28 12.92 -20.57
C TYR A 57 -25.11 11.45 -20.97
N LYS A 58 -23.89 10.97 -21.32
CA LYS A 58 -23.74 9.63 -21.93
C LYS A 58 -22.75 8.62 -21.31
N GLU A 59 -22.07 8.91 -20.20
CA GLU A 59 -21.13 7.92 -19.61
C GLU A 59 -21.27 7.76 -18.09
N TYR A 60 -22.47 7.39 -17.64
CA TYR A 60 -22.61 6.53 -16.47
C TYR A 60 -23.02 5.15 -17.00
N GLU A 61 -22.04 4.33 -17.43
CA GLU A 61 -22.10 2.86 -17.31
C GLU A 61 -20.91 2.05 -17.89
N ASN A 62 -19.85 2.62 -18.47
CA ASN A 62 -18.66 1.82 -18.84
C ASN A 62 -17.35 2.62 -18.79
N ASP A 63 -16.37 2.11 -18.03
CA ASP A 63 -15.02 2.68 -17.77
C ASP A 63 -14.08 2.70 -19.00
N ARG A 64 -14.41 3.40 -20.09
CA ARG A 64 -13.45 3.72 -21.17
C ARG A 64 -13.82 5.00 -21.94
N ALA A 65 -13.30 6.15 -21.50
CA ALA A 65 -13.29 7.35 -22.32
C ALA A 65 -12.10 7.32 -23.30
N THR A 66 -12.31 6.82 -24.52
CA THR A 66 -11.32 6.89 -25.60
C THR A 66 -11.40 8.27 -26.28
N ILE A 67 -10.41 9.14 -26.11
CA ILE A 67 -10.30 10.38 -26.89
C ILE A 67 -9.74 10.03 -28.27
N LEU A 68 -10.62 9.78 -29.24
CA LEU A 68 -10.25 9.80 -30.66
C LEU A 68 -10.21 11.27 -31.11
N ASP A 69 -9.01 11.76 -31.43
CA ASP A 69 -8.81 13.10 -31.95
C ASP A 69 -9.61 13.29 -33.25
N VAL A 70 -10.68 14.09 -33.17
CA VAL A 70 -11.45 14.54 -34.33
C VAL A 70 -10.66 15.67 -34.98
N ILE A 71 -10.26 15.42 -36.25
CA ILE A 71 -9.63 16.27 -37.28
C ILE A 71 -8.27 15.66 -37.69
N SER A 72 -8.10 15.08 -38.88
CA SER A 72 -8.34 15.77 -40.15
C SER A 72 -8.42 14.82 -41.34
N ARG A 73 -9.32 15.19 -42.27
CA ARG A 73 -9.11 15.12 -43.71
C ARG A 73 -7.61 15.22 -44.08
N GLY A 74 -7.02 14.13 -44.58
CA GLY A 74 -5.86 14.18 -45.47
C GLY A 74 -4.44 14.15 -44.90
N LYS A 75 -4.18 13.93 -43.60
CA LYS A 75 -2.81 13.72 -43.10
C LYS A 75 -2.68 12.40 -42.33
N ARG A 76 -1.74 11.55 -42.74
CA ARG A 76 -1.38 10.29 -42.09
C ARG A 76 -0.94 10.56 -40.65
N VAL A 77 -1.79 10.21 -39.68
CA VAL A 77 -1.47 10.24 -38.25
C VAL A 77 -0.47 9.12 -37.97
N LYS A 78 0.71 9.46 -37.43
CA LYS A 78 1.80 8.49 -37.14
C LYS A 78 1.73 7.87 -35.75
N LYS A 79 0.88 8.38 -34.84
CA LYS A 79 0.83 8.03 -33.41
C LYS A 79 -0.58 8.17 -32.86
N VAL A 80 -0.99 7.29 -31.95
CA VAL A 80 -2.28 7.37 -31.25
C VAL A 80 -2.00 7.52 -29.76
N ALA A 81 -2.50 8.58 -29.15
CA ALA A 81 -2.42 8.76 -27.70
C ALA A 81 -3.74 8.28 -27.09
N GLU A 82 -3.68 7.30 -26.20
CA GLU A 82 -4.83 6.85 -25.41
C GLU A 82 -4.69 7.37 -23.98
N LEU A 83 -5.62 8.23 -23.58
CA LEU A 83 -5.72 8.66 -22.19
C LEU A 83 -6.58 7.65 -21.43
N ASN A 84 -5.97 6.82 -20.59
CA ASN A 84 -6.70 5.88 -19.75
C ASN A 84 -6.68 6.39 -18.31
N ILE A 85 -7.82 6.88 -17.83
CA ILE A 85 -7.97 7.35 -16.46
C ILE A 85 -8.31 6.13 -15.59
N ILE A 86 -7.32 5.57 -14.90
CA ILE A 86 -7.54 4.46 -13.94
C ILE A 86 -7.34 4.97 -12.52
N TYR A 87 -8.39 4.90 -11.70
CA TYR A 87 -8.32 5.25 -10.29
C TYR A 87 -7.82 4.06 -9.47
N ASN A 88 -6.65 4.21 -8.84
CA ASN A 88 -6.22 3.38 -7.72
C ASN A 88 -6.16 4.28 -6.47
N ASN A 89 -6.33 3.71 -5.28
CA ASN A 89 -6.38 4.34 -3.95
C ASN A 89 -5.23 5.32 -3.64
N ASN A 90 -4.21 5.40 -4.49
CA ASN A 90 -3.07 6.33 -4.42
C ASN A 90 -3.15 7.55 -5.36
N LYS A 91 -4.31 7.86 -5.97
CA LYS A 91 -4.55 9.10 -6.76
C LYS A 91 -3.52 9.36 -7.88
N LYS A 92 -3.17 8.35 -8.67
CA LYS A 92 -2.27 8.53 -9.82
C LYS A 92 -3.07 8.55 -11.12
N LEU A 93 -3.01 9.65 -11.86
CA LEU A 93 -3.47 9.72 -13.25
C LEU A 93 -2.34 9.20 -14.14
N PHE A 94 -2.64 8.46 -15.21
CA PHE A 94 -1.63 8.17 -16.22
C PHE A 94 -2.15 8.30 -17.65
N ALA A 95 -1.24 8.59 -18.58
CA ALA A 95 -1.50 8.62 -20.02
C ALA A 95 -0.59 7.59 -20.71
N VAL A 96 -1.10 6.94 -21.76
CA VAL A 96 -0.36 5.90 -22.49
C VAL A 96 -0.26 6.29 -23.97
N GLU A 97 0.96 6.43 -24.47
CA GLU A 97 1.20 6.61 -25.90
C GLU A 97 1.39 5.26 -26.58
N ARG A 98 0.59 4.99 -27.62
CA ARG A 98 0.70 3.77 -28.44
C ARG A 98 1.12 4.06 -29.87
N ASP A 99 1.85 3.12 -30.47
CA ASP A 99 2.03 3.11 -31.93
C ASP A 99 0.78 2.58 -32.64
N LEU A 100 0.78 2.64 -33.98
CA LEU A 100 -0.33 2.13 -34.81
C LEU A 100 -0.54 0.61 -34.70
N LYS A 101 0.37 -0.12 -34.05
CA LYS A 101 0.29 -1.56 -33.79
C LYS A 101 -0.17 -1.87 -32.36
N GLY A 102 -0.47 -0.84 -31.56
CA GLY A 102 -0.90 -0.97 -30.17
C GLY A 102 0.23 -1.15 -29.16
N ASN A 103 1.50 -1.11 -29.59
CA ASN A 103 2.64 -1.20 -28.68
C ASN A 103 2.74 0.07 -27.84
N ILE A 104 3.01 -0.09 -26.56
CA ILE A 104 3.21 1.04 -25.64
C ILE A 104 4.59 1.63 -25.89
N ASN A 105 4.63 2.90 -26.27
CA ASN A 105 5.88 3.63 -26.43
C ASN A 105 6.27 4.35 -25.13
N GLU A 106 5.30 5.00 -24.50
CA GLU A 106 5.50 5.84 -23.32
C GLU A 106 4.29 5.75 -22.40
N VAL A 107 4.54 5.77 -21.09
CA VAL A 107 3.55 5.90 -20.04
C VAL A 107 3.92 7.10 -19.17
N SER A 108 3.02 8.06 -19.08
CA SER A 108 3.18 9.25 -18.23
C SER A 108 2.34 9.11 -16.98
N PHE A 109 2.93 9.24 -15.80
CA PHE A 109 2.22 9.29 -14.53
C PHE A 109 2.20 10.73 -14.00
N PHE A 110 1.02 11.23 -13.67
CA PHE A 110 0.85 12.59 -13.16
C PHE A 110 0.48 12.58 -11.69
N TYR A 111 1.15 13.44 -10.93
CA TYR A 111 0.87 13.65 -9.50
C TYR A 111 1.21 15.08 -9.10
N THR A 112 0.65 15.50 -7.96
CA THR A 112 0.97 16.80 -7.36
C THR A 112 1.95 16.63 -6.21
N PHE A 113 3.00 17.43 -6.18
CA PHE A 113 4.00 17.48 -5.11
C PHE A 113 4.30 18.94 -4.79
N GLU A 114 4.09 19.36 -3.54
CA GLU A 114 4.26 20.76 -3.10
C GLU A 114 3.45 21.79 -3.92
N ASN A 115 2.21 21.43 -4.30
CA ASN A 115 1.36 22.22 -5.22
C ASN A 115 1.92 22.37 -6.64
N LYS A 116 2.99 21.65 -6.98
CA LYS A 116 3.54 21.58 -8.34
C LYS A 116 3.04 20.32 -9.02
N PHE A 117 2.78 20.44 -10.31
CA PHE A 117 2.33 19.31 -11.11
C PHE A 117 3.56 18.63 -11.72
N ILE A 118 3.70 17.33 -11.45
CA ILE A 118 4.83 16.52 -11.90
C ILE A 118 4.31 15.43 -12.84
N GLU A 119 5.01 15.26 -13.97
CA GLU A 119 4.85 14.13 -14.87
C GLU A 119 6.08 13.23 -14.79
N GLU A 120 5.87 11.95 -14.55
CA GLU A 120 6.88 10.90 -14.60
C GLU A 120 6.69 10.09 -15.89
N LYS A 121 7.66 10.16 -16.79
CA LYS A 121 7.63 9.44 -18.07
C LYS A 121 8.40 8.14 -17.98
N ARG A 122 7.78 7.05 -18.42
CA ARG A 122 8.39 5.73 -18.54
C ARG A 122 8.23 5.17 -19.94
N ASP A 123 9.12 4.30 -20.38
CA ASP A 123 8.92 3.54 -21.62
C ASP A 123 7.88 2.41 -21.43
N GLY A 124 7.55 1.71 -22.51
CA GLY A 124 6.63 0.57 -22.48
C GLY A 124 7.08 -0.62 -21.60
N ASN A 125 8.35 -0.65 -21.17
CA ASN A 125 8.89 -1.66 -20.25
C ASN A 125 8.93 -1.14 -18.80
N GLY A 126 8.45 0.08 -18.54
CA GLY A 126 8.46 0.71 -17.23
C GLY A 126 9.79 1.33 -16.83
N LYS A 127 10.78 1.45 -17.73
CA LYS A 127 12.03 2.16 -17.44
C LYS A 127 11.75 3.66 -17.39
N LEU A 128 12.21 4.34 -16.34
CA LEU A 128 12.11 5.79 -16.21
C LEU A 128 12.88 6.48 -17.36
N LEU A 129 12.19 7.40 -18.03
CA LEU A 129 12.74 8.25 -19.09
C LEU A 129 13.04 9.64 -18.56
N GLN A 130 12.10 10.25 -17.83
CA GLN A 130 12.19 11.66 -17.43
C GLN A 130 11.21 12.00 -16.31
N PHE A 131 11.49 13.04 -15.53
CA PHE A 131 10.47 13.75 -14.76
C PHE A 131 10.34 15.19 -15.23
N LEU A 132 9.12 15.67 -15.38
CA LEU A 132 8.82 17.03 -15.83
C LEU A 132 8.03 17.76 -14.74
N GLU A 133 8.55 18.89 -14.30
CA GLU A 133 7.84 19.83 -13.42
C GLU A 133 7.17 20.91 -14.26
N TYR A 134 5.87 21.07 -14.08
CA TYR A 134 5.09 22.14 -14.67
C TYR A 134 4.95 23.29 -13.68
N LYS A 135 5.43 24.45 -14.09
CA LYS A 135 5.33 25.69 -13.30
C LYS A 135 4.02 26.42 -13.59
N ASP A 136 3.65 27.31 -12.68
CA ASP A 136 2.44 28.14 -12.79
C ASP A 136 2.43 29.06 -14.02
N ASP A 137 3.62 29.42 -14.52
CA ASP A 137 3.80 30.19 -15.76
C ASP A 137 3.65 29.34 -17.04
N GLY A 138 3.35 28.04 -16.89
CA GLY A 138 3.22 27.06 -17.98
C GLY A 138 4.55 26.54 -18.51
N SER A 139 5.70 26.97 -17.97
CA SER A 139 6.99 26.41 -18.35
C SER A 139 7.17 24.99 -17.79
N ILE A 140 7.90 24.17 -18.53
CA ILE A 140 8.19 22.77 -18.20
C ILE A 140 9.68 22.64 -17.95
N VAL A 141 10.06 22.11 -16.79
CA VAL A 141 11.45 21.87 -16.41
C VAL A 141 11.69 20.39 -16.23
N ASP A 142 12.71 19.88 -16.91
CA ASP A 142 13.22 18.55 -16.64
C ASP A 142 13.89 18.54 -15.27
N VAL A 143 13.36 17.72 -14.37
CA VAL A 143 13.84 17.58 -13.00
C VAL A 143 14.44 16.19 -12.84
N THR A 144 15.66 16.11 -12.33
CA THR A 144 16.28 14.81 -12.12
C THR A 144 15.62 14.08 -10.95
N GLU A 145 15.64 12.75 -10.99
CA GLU A 145 15.20 11.89 -9.89
C GLU A 145 15.88 12.26 -8.56
N GLU A 146 17.15 12.71 -8.64
CA GLU A 146 17.94 13.19 -7.51
C GLU A 146 17.36 14.47 -6.89
N ILE A 147 16.90 15.43 -7.70
CA ILE A 147 16.27 16.67 -7.21
C ILE A 147 14.95 16.36 -6.49
N ILE A 148 14.13 15.48 -7.08
CA ILE A 148 12.86 15.07 -6.46
C ILE A 148 13.13 14.32 -5.15
N SER A 149 14.07 13.37 -5.16
CA SER A 149 14.46 12.61 -3.97
C SER A 149 14.98 13.54 -2.86
N LYS A 150 15.81 14.52 -3.21
CA LYS A 150 16.36 15.50 -2.27
C LYS A 150 15.26 16.38 -1.67
N ARG A 151 14.29 16.84 -2.46
CA ARG A 151 13.14 17.63 -1.95
C ARG A 151 12.24 16.82 -1.02
N ILE A 152 12.00 15.54 -1.34
CA ILE A 152 11.29 14.62 -0.46
C ILE A 152 12.05 14.46 0.87
N LEU A 153 13.37 14.26 0.82
CA LEU A 153 14.24 14.16 2.00
C LEU A 153 14.29 15.45 2.83
N GLU A 154 14.23 16.63 2.21
CA GLU A 154 14.26 17.94 2.88
C GLU A 154 12.92 18.29 3.54
N LYS A 155 11.78 17.91 2.95
CA LYS A 155 10.43 18.19 3.51
C LYS A 155 9.90 17.16 4.48
N LEU A 156 10.49 15.98 4.49
CA LEU A 156 10.42 15.11 5.64
C LEU A 156 11.13 15.86 6.79
N THR A 157 10.43 16.76 7.49
CA THR A 157 10.81 17.30 8.80
C THR A 157 10.77 16.14 9.78
N VAL A 158 11.83 15.39 9.67
CA VAL A 158 12.04 14.12 10.28
C VAL A 158 13.16 14.45 11.24
N THR A 159 12.81 14.45 12.53
CA THR A 159 13.79 14.51 13.61
C THR A 159 14.99 13.62 13.24
N GLU A 160 16.22 13.98 13.60
CA GLU A 160 17.41 13.18 13.25
C GLU A 160 17.20 11.67 13.52
N LYS A 161 16.48 11.34 14.59
CA LYS A 161 16.01 9.99 14.92
C LYS A 161 15.17 9.31 13.83
N ASN A 162 14.19 10.00 13.25
CA ASN A 162 13.37 9.47 12.17
C ASN A 162 14.14 9.43 10.83
N LYS A 163 15.20 10.24 10.66
CA LYS A 163 15.94 10.37 9.39
C LYS A 163 16.85 9.18 9.21
N THR A 164 17.52 8.79 10.29
CA THR A 164 18.24 7.51 10.37
C THR A 164 17.31 6.33 10.10
N LYS A 165 16.08 6.34 10.63
CA LYS A 165 15.11 5.26 10.45
C LYS A 165 14.63 5.15 8.99
N ILE A 166 14.29 6.27 8.36
CA ILE A 166 13.84 6.32 6.95
C ILE A 166 14.99 5.96 5.99
N LEU A 167 16.20 6.45 6.25
CA LEU A 167 17.38 6.10 5.44
C LEU A 167 17.72 4.60 5.59
N LYS A 168 17.66 4.03 6.79
CA LYS A 168 17.81 2.58 7.02
C LYS A 168 16.75 1.77 6.25
N SER A 169 15.48 2.18 6.27
CA SER A 169 14.41 1.53 5.47
C SER A 169 14.65 1.67 3.96
N LEU A 170 15.08 2.83 3.47
CA LEU A 170 15.40 3.05 2.05
C LEU A 170 16.62 2.25 1.58
N ASP A 171 17.67 2.18 2.37
CA ASP A 171 18.88 1.40 2.07
C ASP A 171 18.58 -0.10 2.13
N SER A 172 17.74 -0.51 3.09
CA SER A 172 17.22 -1.88 3.14
C SER A 172 16.37 -2.21 1.91
N LEU A 173 15.49 -1.31 1.47
CA LEU A 173 14.69 -1.49 0.25
C LEU A 173 15.56 -1.57 -1.01
N LYS A 174 16.59 -0.73 -1.13
CA LYS A 174 17.57 -0.80 -2.23
C LYS A 174 18.39 -2.09 -2.19
N LEU A 175 18.77 -2.59 -1.01
CA LEU A 175 19.47 -3.86 -0.86
C LEU A 175 18.56 -5.10 -1.07
N ILE A 176 17.28 -5.02 -0.67
CA ILE A 176 16.27 -6.05 -0.95
C ILE A 176 16.09 -6.19 -2.47
N LEU A 177 16.13 -5.08 -3.20
CA LEU A 177 16.08 -5.04 -4.66
C LEU A 177 17.38 -5.56 -5.31
N SER A 178 18.54 -5.47 -4.63
CA SER A 178 19.83 -5.91 -5.18
C SER A 178 20.10 -7.42 -5.04
N LYS A 179 19.18 -8.20 -4.44
CA LYS A 179 19.34 -9.64 -4.11
C LYS A 179 20.46 -9.95 -3.11
N ASP A 180 21.02 -8.96 -2.42
CA ASP A 180 22.10 -9.21 -1.47
C ASP A 180 21.58 -9.83 -0.17
N LYS A 181 22.11 -11.00 0.19
CA LYS A 181 21.66 -11.82 1.32
C LYS A 181 22.09 -11.29 2.71
N LYS A 182 22.95 -10.26 2.74
CA LYS A 182 23.65 -9.78 3.94
C LYS A 182 23.10 -8.47 4.51
N ILE A 183 21.82 -8.14 4.27
CA ILE A 183 21.19 -6.95 4.87
C ILE A 183 21.06 -7.17 6.36
N LEU A 184 21.80 -6.42 7.18
CA LEU A 184 21.62 -6.40 8.62
C LEU A 184 20.34 -5.64 8.95
N LEU A 185 19.41 -6.30 9.65
CA LEU A 185 18.12 -5.71 10.04
C LEU A 185 18.12 -5.27 11.51
N ALA A 186 18.63 -6.14 12.39
CA ALA A 186 18.65 -5.93 13.82
C ALA A 186 19.74 -6.82 14.46
N GLN A 187 19.98 -6.64 15.75
CA GLN A 187 20.72 -7.60 16.57
C GLN A 187 19.77 -8.24 17.60
N THR A 188 19.90 -9.53 17.84
CA THR A 188 19.21 -10.19 18.96
C THR A 188 20.22 -10.67 20.01
N LEU A 189 19.99 -10.32 21.27
CA LEU A 189 20.76 -10.81 22.42
C LEU A 189 20.19 -12.12 22.99
N LYS A 190 19.11 -12.63 22.38
CA LYS A 190 18.44 -13.88 22.76
C LYS A 190 18.17 -14.76 21.54
N PRO A 191 18.10 -16.09 21.71
CA PRO A 191 17.70 -16.96 20.61
C PRO A 191 16.20 -16.76 20.29
N LEU A 192 15.89 -16.60 19.01
CA LEU A 192 14.52 -16.56 18.48
C LEU A 192 14.13 -17.97 18.04
N ASN A 193 13.55 -18.74 18.95
CA ASN A 193 13.25 -20.16 18.74
C ASN A 193 11.78 -20.39 18.39
N THR A 194 11.52 -21.15 17.32
CA THR A 194 10.16 -21.49 16.88
C THR A 194 9.64 -22.81 17.43
N ALA A 195 10.45 -23.60 18.14
CA ALA A 195 10.08 -24.96 18.57
C ALA A 195 8.78 -25.03 19.39
N LYS A 196 8.39 -23.94 20.06
CA LYS A 196 7.18 -23.88 20.90
C LYS A 196 6.06 -23.00 20.34
N VAL A 197 6.17 -22.49 19.10
CA VAL A 197 5.11 -21.69 18.44
C VAL A 197 3.79 -22.45 18.29
N ALA A 198 3.83 -23.78 18.39
CA ALA A 198 2.66 -24.64 18.33
C ALA A 198 2.07 -24.96 19.72
N GLU A 199 2.62 -24.41 20.79
CA GLU A 199 2.25 -24.74 22.17
C GLU A 199 1.90 -23.52 23.02
N LYS A 200 2.58 -22.39 22.77
CA LYS A 200 2.47 -21.14 23.53
C LYS A 200 3.10 -19.97 22.77
N ASP A 201 2.93 -18.76 23.32
CA ASP A 201 3.66 -17.61 22.80
C ASP A 201 5.17 -17.75 23.00
N VAL A 202 5.89 -17.32 21.97
CA VAL A 202 7.34 -17.20 21.97
C VAL A 202 7.74 -15.90 21.29
N LEU A 203 8.93 -15.42 21.62
CA LEU A 203 9.40 -14.09 21.19
C LEU A 203 9.33 -13.90 19.67
N ILE A 204 9.69 -14.92 18.89
CA ILE A 204 9.66 -14.83 17.44
C ILE A 204 8.25 -14.73 16.86
N SER A 205 7.28 -15.45 17.44
CA SER A 205 5.91 -15.39 16.93
C SER A 205 5.30 -14.03 17.24
N GLN A 206 5.57 -13.48 18.43
CA GLN A 206 5.19 -12.13 18.80
C GLN A 206 5.79 -11.07 17.86
N ILE A 207 7.10 -11.12 17.58
CA ILE A 207 7.73 -10.18 16.64
C ILE A 207 7.05 -10.23 15.27
N VAL A 208 6.77 -11.44 14.78
CA VAL A 208 6.15 -11.62 13.47
C VAL A 208 4.70 -11.13 13.47
N THR A 209 3.87 -11.50 14.45
CA THR A 209 2.48 -11.06 14.51
C THR A 209 2.36 -9.56 14.77
N ASP A 210 3.24 -8.99 15.59
CA ASP A 210 3.32 -7.55 15.86
C ASP A 210 3.77 -6.77 14.63
N SER A 211 4.71 -7.29 13.85
CA SER A 211 5.10 -6.67 12.57
C SER A 211 3.94 -6.62 11.58
N ILE A 212 3.17 -7.71 11.48
CA ILE A 212 1.99 -7.78 10.62
C ILE A 212 0.94 -6.77 11.12
N LYS A 213 0.69 -6.74 12.43
CA LYS A 213 -0.28 -5.82 13.05
C LYS A 213 0.10 -4.36 12.83
N GLU A 214 1.38 -4.04 12.98
CA GLU A 214 1.92 -2.70 12.77
C GLU A 214 1.79 -2.27 11.31
N TYR A 215 1.98 -3.20 10.38
CA TYR A 215 1.82 -2.94 8.95
C TYR A 215 0.35 -2.81 8.52
N THR A 216 -0.52 -3.73 8.95
CA THR A 216 -1.92 -3.80 8.45
C THR A 216 -2.89 -2.93 9.22
N LYS A 217 -2.57 -2.58 10.47
CA LYS A 217 -3.42 -1.79 11.38
C LYS A 217 -4.81 -2.39 11.64
N THR A 218 -5.05 -3.67 11.33
CA THR A 218 -6.29 -4.39 11.67
C THR A 218 -6.48 -4.51 13.18
N ASP A 219 -7.66 -4.86 13.70
CA ASP A 219 -7.87 -4.97 15.16
C ASP A 219 -6.98 -6.05 15.79
N PHE A 220 -6.76 -7.17 15.11
CA PHE A 220 -5.83 -8.21 15.54
C PHE A 220 -5.23 -9.00 14.38
N VAL A 221 -4.21 -9.80 14.68
CA VAL A 221 -3.57 -10.74 13.74
C VAL A 221 -3.72 -12.15 14.25
N LEU A 222 -3.91 -13.10 13.33
CA LEU A 222 -3.98 -14.53 13.61
C LEU A 222 -3.24 -15.29 12.50
N VAL A 223 -2.15 -15.97 12.84
CA VAL A 223 -1.42 -16.85 11.93
C VAL A 223 -1.19 -18.20 12.59
N ASN A 224 -1.20 -19.28 11.81
CA ASN A 224 -0.95 -20.60 12.39
C ASN A 224 0.55 -20.87 12.57
N ALA A 225 0.88 -21.75 13.51
CA ALA A 225 2.24 -22.17 13.84
C ALA A 225 3.04 -22.68 12.61
N GLY A 226 2.35 -23.21 11.60
CA GLY A 226 2.95 -23.67 10.34
C GLY A 226 3.63 -22.58 9.51
N LEU A 227 3.39 -21.29 9.81
CA LEU A 227 4.13 -20.18 9.22
C LEU A 227 5.62 -20.19 9.60
N PHE A 228 5.96 -20.73 10.78
CA PHE A 228 7.29 -20.72 11.37
C PHE A 228 8.04 -22.04 11.10
N GLN A 229 9.32 -21.95 10.73
CA GLN A 229 10.10 -23.11 10.23
C GLN A 229 11.42 -23.36 10.96
N ASN A 230 12.13 -22.32 11.39
CA ASN A 230 13.51 -22.44 11.85
C ASN A 230 13.78 -21.58 13.10
N LYS A 231 15.03 -21.41 13.52
CA LYS A 231 15.43 -20.51 14.61
C LYS A 231 16.41 -19.45 14.11
N ILE A 232 16.57 -18.39 14.90
CA ILE A 232 17.67 -17.44 14.75
C ILE A 232 18.47 -17.45 16.06
N ASP A 233 19.76 -17.74 15.94
CA ASP A 233 20.66 -17.74 17.09
C ASP A 233 21.01 -16.28 17.50
N ILE A 234 21.62 -16.13 18.68
CA ILE A 234 22.08 -14.84 19.19
C ILE A 234 23.03 -14.18 18.18
N GLY A 235 22.88 -12.88 17.96
CA GLY A 235 23.74 -12.09 17.08
C GLY A 235 22.95 -11.28 16.05
N ASN A 236 23.60 -11.02 14.91
CA ASN A 236 23.04 -10.23 13.83
C ASN A 236 21.90 -10.98 13.13
N ILE A 237 20.77 -10.29 12.95
CA ILE A 237 19.64 -10.76 12.16
C ILE A 237 19.76 -10.16 10.77
N TYR A 238 19.99 -11.02 9.80
CA TYR A 238 20.00 -10.66 8.39
C TYR A 238 18.68 -10.97 7.71
N TYR A 239 18.40 -10.32 6.57
CA TYR A 239 17.21 -10.61 5.79
C TYR A 239 17.07 -12.10 5.40
N GLU A 240 18.18 -12.78 5.09
CA GLU A 240 18.17 -14.23 4.82
C GLU A 240 17.69 -15.06 6.02
N ASN A 241 17.95 -14.61 7.25
CA ASN A 241 17.44 -15.28 8.44
C ASN A 241 15.91 -15.26 8.49
N ILE A 242 15.28 -14.13 8.12
CA ILE A 242 13.81 -14.00 8.06
C ILE A 242 13.21 -14.87 6.97
N LYS A 243 13.85 -14.91 5.79
CA LYS A 243 13.42 -15.82 4.72
C LYS A 243 13.48 -17.29 5.10
N ASN A 244 14.48 -17.67 5.90
CA ASN A 244 14.66 -19.06 6.33
C ASN A 244 13.74 -19.45 7.49
N ILE A 245 13.22 -18.48 8.25
CA ILE A 245 12.37 -18.75 9.40
C ILE A 245 10.88 -18.77 9.06
N LEU A 246 10.47 -18.13 7.97
CA LEU A 246 9.07 -18.03 7.54
C LEU A 246 8.79 -18.82 6.26
N THR A 247 7.60 -19.41 6.20
CA THR A 247 7.06 -19.98 4.96
C THR A 247 6.44 -18.89 4.10
N ASP A 248 6.56 -19.00 2.77
CA ASP A 248 5.98 -18.05 1.81
C ASP A 248 4.45 -18.20 1.74
N HIS A 249 3.76 -17.61 2.72
CA HIS A 249 2.33 -17.46 2.71
C HIS A 249 1.94 -16.00 2.47
N LYS A 250 0.96 -15.80 1.60
CA LYS A 250 0.27 -14.53 1.45
C LYS A 250 -0.53 -14.20 2.70
N LEU A 251 -0.70 -12.91 2.96
CA LEU A 251 -1.54 -12.40 4.04
C LEU A 251 -2.80 -11.75 3.46
N TYR A 252 -3.89 -11.83 4.21
CA TYR A 252 -5.20 -11.32 3.83
C TYR A 252 -5.81 -10.56 5.00
N THR A 253 -6.50 -9.46 4.70
CA THR A 253 -7.35 -8.77 5.67
C THR A 253 -8.82 -9.11 5.42
N LEU A 254 -9.57 -9.33 6.49
CA LEU A 254 -10.99 -9.65 6.46
C LEU A 254 -11.67 -9.18 7.74
N ASN A 255 -13.01 -9.19 7.74
CA ASN A 255 -13.80 -8.79 8.90
C ASN A 255 -14.63 -9.96 9.43
N LEU A 256 -14.67 -10.10 10.76
CA LEU A 256 -15.51 -11.06 11.47
C LEU A 256 -16.27 -10.38 12.60
N TYR A 257 -17.51 -10.80 12.82
CA TYR A 257 -18.22 -10.45 14.04
C TYR A 257 -17.62 -11.19 15.24
N GLY A 258 -17.75 -10.61 16.44
CA GLY A 258 -17.28 -11.24 17.67
C GLY A 258 -17.82 -12.65 17.88
N TYR A 259 -19.07 -12.95 17.50
CA TYR A 259 -19.61 -14.31 17.59
C TYR A 259 -18.88 -15.31 16.66
N GLU A 260 -18.44 -14.87 15.47
CA GLU A 260 -17.66 -15.69 14.53
C GLU A 260 -16.24 -15.93 15.08
N ILE A 261 -15.67 -14.94 15.78
CA ILE A 261 -14.38 -15.08 16.47
C ILE A 261 -14.50 -16.09 17.63
N ILE A 262 -15.58 -16.05 18.41
CA ILE A 262 -15.83 -17.04 19.46
C ILE A 262 -15.93 -18.45 18.87
N GLU A 263 -16.68 -18.62 17.77
CA GLU A 263 -16.78 -19.91 17.09
C GLU A 263 -15.42 -20.41 16.59
N LEU A 264 -14.63 -19.51 15.98
CA LEU A 264 -13.28 -19.81 15.52
C LEU A 264 -12.40 -20.34 16.65
N PHE A 265 -12.34 -19.61 17.76
CA PHE A 265 -11.52 -20.02 18.89
C PHE A 265 -12.07 -21.26 19.59
N ASN A 266 -13.40 -21.49 19.58
CA ASN A 266 -14.00 -22.75 20.07
C ASN A 266 -13.56 -23.97 19.28
N ASN A 267 -13.22 -23.81 18.00
CA ASN A 267 -12.63 -24.89 17.22
C ASN A 267 -11.13 -25.02 17.49
N ILE A 268 -10.43 -23.90 17.62
CA ILE A 268 -9.01 -23.87 17.95
C ILE A 268 -8.71 -24.47 19.33
N SER A 269 -9.54 -24.26 20.34
CA SER A 269 -9.33 -24.79 21.70
C SER A 269 -9.35 -26.32 21.78
N LYS A 270 -9.88 -26.99 20.75
CA LYS A 270 -9.87 -28.45 20.61
C LYS A 270 -8.55 -28.99 20.05
N LEU A 271 -7.66 -28.12 19.56
CA LEU A 271 -6.37 -28.54 19.04
C LEU A 271 -5.45 -29.03 20.16
N PRO A 272 -4.79 -30.19 20.00
CA PRO A 272 -3.70 -30.56 20.89
C PRO A 272 -2.53 -29.57 20.71
N LYS A 273 -1.84 -29.26 21.82
CA LYS A 273 -0.57 -28.52 21.77
C LYS A 273 0.44 -29.28 20.89
N GLY A 274 1.24 -28.54 20.14
CA GLY A 274 2.21 -29.06 19.17
C GLY A 274 1.66 -29.15 17.74
N HIS A 275 0.36 -28.92 17.52
CA HIS A 275 -0.20 -28.97 16.16
C HIS A 275 0.20 -27.73 15.34
N ARG A 276 0.55 -27.90 14.05
CA ARG A 276 0.94 -26.77 13.16
C ARG A 276 -0.20 -25.77 12.90
N GLU A 277 -1.41 -26.13 13.29
CA GLU A 277 -2.60 -25.27 13.20
C GLU A 277 -2.75 -24.34 14.39
N PHE A 278 -1.96 -24.51 15.46
CA PHE A 278 -2.06 -23.71 16.67
C PHE A 278 -1.91 -22.21 16.37
N PRO A 279 -2.74 -21.34 16.98
CA PRO A 279 -2.78 -19.92 16.66
C PRO A 279 -1.60 -19.17 17.28
N ASN A 280 -1.08 -18.20 16.56
CA ASN A 280 -0.18 -17.16 17.06
C ASN A 280 -0.84 -15.82 16.75
N THR A 281 -0.86 -14.91 17.71
CA THR A 281 -1.71 -13.71 17.64
C THR A 281 -0.97 -12.42 17.95
N ALA A 282 -1.52 -11.30 17.50
CA ALA A 282 -1.17 -9.98 18.00
C ALA A 282 -2.44 -9.22 18.37
N ASN A 283 -2.39 -8.52 19.51
CA ASN A 283 -3.46 -7.68 20.03
C ASN A 283 -4.78 -8.42 20.35
N LEU A 284 -4.68 -9.75 20.50
CA LEU A 284 -5.73 -10.65 20.96
C LEU A 284 -5.12 -11.51 22.05
N ILE A 285 -5.80 -11.62 23.19
CA ILE A 285 -5.47 -12.58 24.26
C ILE A 285 -6.64 -13.53 24.38
N TRP A 286 -6.36 -14.82 24.50
CA TRP A 286 -7.40 -15.83 24.71
C TRP A 286 -6.99 -16.86 25.75
N GLU A 287 -8.00 -17.37 26.45
CA GLU A 287 -7.86 -18.37 27.50
C GLU A 287 -8.97 -19.42 27.37
N THR A 288 -8.61 -20.69 27.57
CA THR A 288 -9.59 -21.77 27.64
C THR A 288 -9.96 -22.08 29.10
N LEU A 289 -11.14 -21.63 29.53
CA LEU A 289 -11.68 -21.85 30.88
C LEU A 289 -12.68 -23.01 30.88
N LYS A 290 -12.22 -24.22 31.18
CA LYS A 290 -13.01 -25.48 31.17
C LYS A 290 -13.74 -25.69 29.83
N ASN A 291 -14.96 -25.16 29.71
CA ASN A 291 -15.85 -25.30 28.56
C ASN A 291 -16.12 -23.97 27.84
N ASN A 292 -15.51 -22.87 28.29
CA ASN A 292 -15.70 -21.53 27.73
C ASN A 292 -14.36 -20.95 27.27
N ILE A 293 -14.43 -20.03 26.32
CA ILE A 293 -13.28 -19.24 25.88
C ILE A 293 -13.50 -17.79 26.26
N VAL A 294 -12.49 -17.21 26.88
CA VAL A 294 -12.43 -15.77 27.15
C VAL A 294 -11.49 -15.16 26.12
N ILE A 295 -11.93 -14.10 25.46
CA ILE A 295 -11.15 -13.40 24.43
C ILE A 295 -11.18 -11.91 24.78
N THR A 296 -10.01 -11.28 24.76
CA THR A 296 -9.88 -9.83 24.79
C THR A 296 -9.15 -9.36 23.54
N ILE A 297 -9.62 -8.28 22.93
CA ILE A 297 -8.99 -7.62 21.78
C ILE A 297 -8.72 -6.17 22.18
N ASN A 298 -7.51 -5.65 21.97
CA ASN A 298 -7.10 -4.32 22.47
C ASN A 298 -7.26 -4.16 24.00
N GLY A 299 -7.16 -5.26 24.77
CA GLY A 299 -7.38 -5.24 26.22
C GLY A 299 -8.85 -5.12 26.66
N GLU A 300 -9.79 -5.03 25.72
CA GLU A 300 -11.23 -5.03 26.02
C GLU A 300 -11.81 -6.44 25.83
N PRO A 301 -12.77 -6.88 26.66
CA PRO A 301 -13.54 -8.09 26.41
C PRO A 301 -14.18 -8.05 25.02
N LEU A 302 -14.14 -9.19 24.33
CA LEU A 302 -14.74 -9.33 23.01
C LEU A 302 -16.26 -9.06 23.06
N ASP A 303 -16.73 -8.13 22.24
CA ASP A 303 -18.15 -7.87 22.01
C ASP A 303 -18.64 -8.76 20.86
N LYS A 304 -19.64 -9.61 21.13
CA LYS A 304 -20.19 -10.56 20.17
C LYS A 304 -20.77 -9.91 18.92
N TYR A 305 -21.28 -8.68 19.02
CA TYR A 305 -22.00 -8.01 17.94
C TYR A 305 -21.16 -6.96 17.22
N LYS A 306 -19.96 -6.65 17.74
CA LYS A 306 -19.00 -5.77 17.06
C LYS A 306 -18.32 -6.51 15.91
N LEU A 307 -18.12 -5.78 14.81
CA LEU A 307 -17.31 -6.22 13.68
C LEU A 307 -15.84 -5.87 13.93
N TYR A 308 -14.95 -6.84 13.77
CA TYR A 308 -13.51 -6.70 13.95
C TYR A 308 -12.79 -7.01 12.64
N SER A 309 -11.82 -6.17 12.32
CA SER A 309 -10.86 -6.39 11.24
C SER A 309 -9.72 -7.27 11.73
N LEU A 310 -9.30 -8.23 10.91
CA LEU A 310 -8.22 -9.14 11.25
C LEU A 310 -7.33 -9.44 10.06
N THR A 311 -6.06 -9.73 10.33
CA THR A 311 -5.12 -10.25 9.32
C THR A 311 -4.84 -11.72 9.57
N VAL A 312 -4.94 -12.53 8.52
CA VAL A 312 -4.61 -13.97 8.52
C VAL A 312 -3.68 -14.34 7.39
N ASN A 313 -2.97 -15.45 7.53
CA ASN A 313 -2.26 -16.06 6.42
C ASN A 313 -3.19 -16.90 5.51
N GLU A 314 -2.70 -17.18 4.31
CA GLU A 314 -3.43 -17.92 3.27
C GLU A 314 -3.99 -19.27 3.74
N TYR A 315 -3.27 -19.97 4.62
CA TYR A 315 -3.70 -21.26 5.17
C TYR A 315 -5.03 -21.13 5.92
N ILE A 316 -5.13 -20.17 6.83
CA ILE A 316 -6.34 -19.89 7.62
C ILE A 316 -7.45 -19.36 6.71
N LYS A 317 -7.12 -18.42 5.82
CA LYS A 317 -8.09 -17.85 4.87
C LYS A 317 -8.79 -18.92 4.02
N ASN A 318 -8.07 -19.99 3.67
CA ASN A 318 -8.62 -21.08 2.86
C ASN A 318 -9.45 -22.09 3.68
N GLY A 319 -9.57 -21.92 5.00
CA GLY A 319 -10.33 -22.82 5.88
C GLY A 319 -9.71 -24.20 6.00
N ASN A 320 -8.38 -24.27 6.08
CA ASN A 320 -7.67 -25.53 6.29
C ASN A 320 -7.69 -25.89 7.78
N GLY A 321 -7.71 -27.19 8.11
CA GLY A 321 -7.62 -27.63 9.51
C GLY A 321 -8.86 -27.29 10.33
N VAL A 322 -8.67 -26.76 11.54
CA VAL A 322 -9.76 -26.29 12.43
C VAL A 322 -10.38 -24.94 12.03
N TYR A 323 -9.82 -24.28 11.02
CA TYR A 323 -10.29 -22.98 10.55
C TYR A 323 -11.44 -23.18 9.56
N PHE A 324 -12.57 -22.48 9.72
CA PHE A 324 -13.62 -22.49 8.70
C PHE A 324 -13.25 -21.61 7.51
N LYS A 325 -13.88 -21.82 6.35
CA LYS A 325 -13.59 -21.07 5.13
C LYS A 325 -13.97 -19.60 5.28
N LEU A 326 -12.99 -18.70 5.13
CA LEU A 326 -13.16 -17.24 5.26
C LEU A 326 -13.20 -16.52 3.91
N LYS A 327 -13.27 -17.25 2.78
CA LYS A 327 -13.08 -16.69 1.43
C LYS A 327 -14.06 -15.57 1.09
N ASP A 328 -15.29 -15.64 1.57
CA ASP A 328 -16.34 -14.67 1.24
C ASP A 328 -16.31 -13.41 2.12
N LYS A 329 -15.37 -13.34 3.07
CA LYS A 329 -15.23 -12.24 4.04
C LYS A 329 -14.05 -11.29 3.74
N ILE A 330 -13.32 -11.53 2.65
CA ILE A 330 -12.04 -10.87 2.35
C ILE A 330 -12.26 -9.44 1.89
N PHE A 331 -11.52 -8.52 2.51
CA PHE A 331 -11.45 -7.13 2.11
C PHE A 331 -10.27 -6.86 1.18
N SER A 332 -9.09 -7.42 1.48
CA SER A 332 -7.90 -7.25 0.63
C SER A 332 -6.85 -8.35 0.79
N GLU A 333 -6.15 -8.66 -0.31
CA GLU A 333 -4.85 -9.34 -0.29
C GLU A 333 -3.74 -8.33 -0.02
N ILE A 334 -2.80 -8.68 0.86
CA ILE A 334 -1.64 -7.83 1.14
C ILE A 334 -0.60 -8.08 0.03
N PRO A 335 -0.18 -7.05 -0.72
CA PRO A 335 0.65 -7.23 -1.91
C PRO A 335 2.13 -7.49 -1.60
N TYR A 336 2.51 -7.49 -0.32
CA TYR A 336 3.88 -7.70 0.13
C TYR A 336 4.03 -9.05 0.80
N LYS A 337 5.21 -9.63 0.64
CA LYS A 337 5.57 -10.87 1.31
C LYS A 337 5.75 -10.64 2.81
N THR A 338 5.40 -11.66 3.60
CA THR A 338 5.49 -11.61 5.06
C THR A 338 6.92 -11.30 5.53
N GLU A 339 7.95 -11.86 4.90
CA GLU A 339 9.35 -11.59 5.27
C GLU A 339 9.76 -10.12 5.09
N LEU A 340 9.14 -9.39 4.15
CA LEU A 340 9.43 -7.97 3.92
C LEU A 340 8.80 -7.10 5.00
N ILE A 341 7.58 -7.45 5.42
CA ILE A 341 6.88 -6.77 6.52
C ILE A 341 7.67 -6.92 7.83
N VAL A 342 8.13 -8.15 8.10
CA VAL A 342 8.95 -8.43 9.29
C VAL A 342 10.29 -7.70 9.22
N ALA A 343 10.94 -7.68 8.05
CA ALA A 343 12.21 -6.99 7.86
C ALA A 343 12.09 -5.46 8.08
N ASP A 344 11.04 -4.84 7.55
CA ASP A 344 10.79 -3.41 7.78
C ASP A 344 10.53 -3.12 9.27
N TYR A 345 9.76 -3.96 9.95
CA TYR A 345 9.55 -3.84 11.39
C TYR A 345 10.84 -4.00 12.20
N LEU A 346 11.69 -4.98 11.87
CA LEU A 346 12.98 -5.17 12.53
C LEU A 346 13.95 -4.01 12.31
N ASN A 347 13.91 -3.34 11.15
CA ASN A 347 14.69 -2.11 10.94
C ASN A 347 14.28 -0.97 11.89
N THR A 348 13.12 -1.08 12.53
CA THR A 348 12.68 -0.15 13.58
C THR A 348 13.17 -0.52 14.98
N ILE A 349 13.68 -1.74 15.15
CA ILE A 349 14.13 -2.33 16.41
C ILE A 349 15.63 -2.62 16.27
N ASP A 350 16.47 -1.67 16.68
CA ASP A 350 17.93 -1.82 16.55
C ASP A 350 18.45 -3.08 17.28
N ILE A 351 17.92 -3.36 18.49
CA ILE A 351 18.34 -4.49 19.34
C ILE A 351 17.10 -5.15 19.97
N ILE A 352 17.05 -6.48 19.94
CA ILE A 352 16.11 -7.33 20.69
C ILE A 352 16.82 -7.86 21.94
N ASP A 353 16.40 -7.39 23.11
CA ASP A 353 17.00 -7.73 24.41
C ASP A 353 15.93 -8.02 25.48
N ASP A 354 16.23 -7.77 26.76
CA ASP A 354 15.28 -7.91 27.87
C ASP A 354 14.17 -6.87 27.89
N SER A 355 14.31 -5.75 27.17
CA SER A 355 13.27 -4.74 27.04
C SER A 355 12.13 -5.17 26.11
N TYR A 356 12.36 -6.15 25.24
CA TYR A 356 11.30 -6.74 24.42
C TYR A 356 10.52 -7.77 25.25
N ILE A 357 9.43 -7.31 25.84
CA ILE A 357 8.60 -8.11 26.75
C ILE A 357 7.78 -9.11 25.95
N LEU A 358 7.97 -10.40 26.26
CA LEU A 358 7.07 -11.46 25.82
C LEU A 358 5.74 -11.31 26.56
N GLU A 359 4.69 -11.02 25.81
CA GLU A 359 3.33 -10.97 26.34
C GLU A 359 2.75 -12.39 26.39
N ASP A 360 2.08 -12.71 27.49
CA ASP A 360 1.36 -13.98 27.64
C ASP A 360 -0.04 -13.84 27.04
N ARG A 361 -0.14 -14.01 25.71
CA ARG A 361 -1.37 -13.83 24.92
C ARG A 361 -2.20 -15.11 24.82
N ILE A 362 -1.59 -16.27 25.12
CA ILE A 362 -2.23 -17.59 25.08
C ILE A 362 -2.16 -18.23 26.47
N LYS A 363 -3.31 -18.30 27.15
CA LYS A 363 -3.42 -18.75 28.55
C LYS A 363 -4.10 -20.11 28.69
#